data_AF-A0A4Y9R424-F1
#
_entry.id   AF-A0A4Y9R424-F1
#
_cell.length_a   1.000
_cell.length_b   1.000
_cell.length_c   1.000
_cell.angle_alpha   90.00
_cell.angle_beta   90.00
_cell.angle_gamma   90.00
#
_symmetry.space_group_name_H-M   'P 1'
#
loop_
_entity.id
_entity.type
_entity.pdbx_description
1 polymer ?
#
loop_
_entity_poly.entity_id
_entity_poly.type
_entity_poly.pdbx_seq_one_letter_code
_entity_poly.pdbx_strand_id
1 'polypeptide(L)'
;MQWITDFFNWLFSDDARPTLFAAGVLVVAMVLSALLAAWVARAAVRSLIDQRDREVKATAIAALIDAATESSVWNSLTPQEQVLADRAVGEADIRVRMLPIRGAAVAANWAAHQLHEMKRASATFGYELEPAVVEFRDRLVDWQKRPARARKLFQTDLERWKVMNTAAEKALLAEQDAWVAEQHHQQFEPAAATTPYTPAMAPFAPTPASDASTETQRLLDDVSALPARRKDDDGTDVITTP
;
A
#
# COMPACT_ATOMS: atom_id res chain seq x y z
N MET A 1 -1.77 -60.60 -49.71
CA MET A 1 -1.07 -61.51 -48.78
C MET A 1 0.42 -61.64 -49.09
N GLN A 2 0.83 -61.92 -50.34
CA GLN A 2 2.25 -62.12 -50.71
C GLN A 2 3.17 -60.92 -50.40
N TRP A 3 2.71 -59.68 -50.61
CA TRP A 3 3.51 -58.48 -50.34
C TRP A 3 4.01 -58.35 -48.88
N ILE A 4 3.24 -58.85 -47.91
CA ILE A 4 3.63 -58.84 -46.49
C ILE A 4 4.76 -59.85 -46.27
N THR A 5 4.65 -61.03 -46.85
CA THR A 5 5.67 -62.08 -46.76
C THR A 5 6.97 -61.63 -47.44
N ASP A 6 6.87 -61.01 -48.62
CA ASP A 6 8.02 -60.48 -49.36
C ASP A 6 8.73 -59.36 -48.59
N PHE A 7 7.96 -58.50 -47.92
CA PHE A 7 8.50 -57.47 -47.04
C PHE A 7 9.28 -58.07 -45.86
N PHE A 8 8.72 -59.04 -45.16
CA PHE A 8 9.42 -59.68 -44.03
C PHE A 8 10.66 -60.46 -44.50
N ASN A 9 10.58 -61.14 -45.64
CA ASN A 9 11.73 -61.85 -46.21
C ASN A 9 12.86 -60.88 -46.57
N TRP A 10 12.55 -59.74 -47.17
CA TRP A 10 13.54 -58.68 -47.43
C TRP A 10 14.09 -58.10 -46.12
N LEU A 11 13.22 -57.79 -45.16
CA LEU A 11 13.59 -57.15 -43.88
C LEU A 11 14.60 -57.97 -43.07
N PHE A 12 14.48 -59.30 -43.12
CA PHE A 12 15.40 -60.22 -42.45
C PHE A 12 16.54 -60.73 -43.36
N SER A 13 16.65 -60.23 -44.61
CA SER A 13 17.73 -60.58 -45.53
C SER A 13 19.00 -59.78 -45.25
N ASP A 14 20.16 -60.35 -45.61
CA ASP A 14 21.46 -59.70 -45.39
C ASP A 14 21.64 -58.42 -46.25
N ASP A 15 20.95 -58.33 -47.38
CA ASP A 15 20.96 -57.17 -48.28
C ASP A 15 20.24 -55.94 -47.69
N ALA A 16 19.31 -56.14 -46.73
CA ALA A 16 18.58 -55.03 -46.09
C ALA A 16 19.36 -54.36 -44.94
N ARG A 17 20.42 -54.99 -44.44
CA ARG A 17 21.25 -54.47 -43.33
C ARG A 17 21.75 -53.03 -43.53
N PRO A 18 22.35 -52.64 -44.68
CA PRO A 18 22.81 -51.26 -44.89
C PRO A 18 21.65 -50.25 -44.90
N THR A 19 20.51 -50.60 -45.50
CA THR A 19 19.33 -49.73 -45.52
C THR A 19 18.71 -49.57 -44.13
N LEU A 20 18.65 -50.65 -43.34
CA LEU A 20 18.15 -50.61 -41.96
C LEU A 20 19.07 -49.80 -41.04
N PHE A 21 20.39 -49.93 -41.22
CA PHE A 21 21.34 -49.10 -40.49
C PHE A 21 21.17 -47.62 -40.81
N ALA A 22 21.09 -47.25 -42.09
CA ALA A 22 20.87 -45.86 -42.51
C ALA A 22 19.55 -45.29 -41.97
N ALA A 23 18.46 -46.06 -42.04
CA ALA A 23 17.18 -45.69 -41.47
C ALA A 23 17.26 -45.51 -39.95
N GLY A 24 17.95 -46.42 -39.24
CA GLY A 24 18.18 -46.32 -37.80
C GLY A 24 18.97 -45.07 -37.41
N VAL A 25 20.05 -44.76 -38.14
CA VAL A 25 20.83 -43.54 -37.94
C VAL A 25 19.97 -42.30 -38.15
N LEU A 26 19.10 -42.27 -39.16
CA LEU A 26 18.20 -41.15 -39.42
C LEU A 26 17.22 -40.95 -38.25
N VAL A 27 16.61 -42.04 -37.76
CA VAL A 27 15.71 -41.98 -36.59
C VAL A 27 16.44 -41.46 -35.36
N VAL A 28 17.65 -41.96 -35.08
CA VAL A 28 18.46 -41.49 -33.95
C VAL A 28 18.84 -40.02 -34.10
N ALA A 29 19.26 -39.59 -35.28
CA ALA A 29 19.58 -38.19 -35.56
C ALA A 29 18.37 -37.27 -35.36
N MET A 30 17.18 -37.71 -35.78
CA MET A 30 15.93 -36.98 -35.59
C MET A 30 15.57 -36.87 -34.11
N VAL A 31 15.70 -37.96 -33.34
CA VAL A 31 15.46 -37.97 -31.89
C VAL A 31 16.44 -37.04 -31.17
N LEU A 32 17.74 -37.13 -31.47
CA LEU A 32 18.76 -36.27 -30.87
C LEU A 32 18.52 -34.78 -31.19
N SER A 33 18.16 -34.48 -32.44
CA SER A 33 17.83 -33.11 -32.87
C SER A 33 16.61 -32.58 -32.12
N ALA A 34 15.56 -33.39 -31.96
CA ALA A 34 14.36 -33.03 -31.22
C ALA A 34 14.66 -32.80 -29.73
N LEU A 35 15.48 -33.66 -29.12
CA LEU A 35 15.89 -33.51 -27.72
C LEU A 35 16.72 -32.24 -27.50
N LEU A 36 17.66 -31.95 -28.41
CA LEU A 36 18.47 -30.73 -28.33
C LEU A 36 17.60 -29.48 -28.50
N ALA A 37 16.70 -29.47 -29.48
CA ALA A 37 15.77 -28.37 -29.71
C ALA A 37 14.87 -28.13 -28.48
N ALA A 38 14.32 -29.20 -27.89
CA ALA A 38 13.51 -29.11 -26.68
C ALA A 38 14.30 -28.54 -25.48
N TRP A 39 15.57 -28.93 -25.34
CA TRP A 39 16.43 -28.45 -24.27
C TRP A 39 16.73 -26.94 -24.40
N VAL A 40 17.09 -26.48 -25.62
CA VAL A 40 17.32 -25.06 -25.90
C VAL A 40 16.05 -24.24 -25.70
N ALA A 41 14.90 -24.73 -26.20
CA ALA A 41 13.62 -24.05 -26.02
C ALA A 41 13.27 -23.90 -24.54
N ARG A 42 13.47 -24.96 -23.73
CA ARG A 42 13.23 -24.91 -22.28
C ARG A 42 14.16 -23.92 -21.57
N ALA A 43 15.43 -23.86 -21.96
CA ALA A 43 16.38 -22.91 -21.41
C ALA A 43 16.00 -21.47 -21.75
N ALA A 44 15.60 -21.21 -23.01
CA ALA A 44 15.16 -19.90 -23.46
C ALA A 44 13.91 -19.42 -22.71
N VAL A 45 12.88 -20.26 -22.59
CA VAL A 45 11.65 -19.93 -21.85
C VAL A 45 11.95 -19.64 -20.39
N ARG A 46 12.80 -20.45 -19.74
CA ARG A 46 13.21 -20.20 -18.35
C ARG A 46 13.94 -18.86 -18.20
N SER A 47 14.89 -18.57 -19.10
CA SER A 47 15.63 -17.31 -19.07
C SER A 47 14.72 -16.10 -19.27
N LEU A 48 13.71 -16.23 -20.13
CA LEU A 48 12.72 -15.17 -20.38
C LEU A 48 11.86 -14.92 -19.13
N ILE A 49 11.39 -15.98 -18.46
CA ILE A 49 10.63 -15.86 -17.21
C ILE A 49 11.50 -15.20 -16.13
N ASP A 50 12.74 -15.66 -15.95
CA ASP A 50 13.66 -15.10 -14.97
C ASP A 50 13.97 -13.61 -15.25
N GLN A 51 14.07 -13.23 -16.52
CA GLN A 51 14.26 -11.84 -16.93
C GLN A 51 13.01 -10.99 -16.62
N ARG A 52 11.82 -11.46 -17.01
CA ARG A 52 10.54 -10.78 -16.71
C ARG A 52 10.34 -10.62 -15.20
N ASP A 53 10.62 -11.65 -14.42
CA ASP A 53 10.53 -11.59 -12.96
C ASP A 53 11.47 -10.53 -12.37
N ARG A 54 12.68 -10.36 -12.90
CA ARG A 54 13.62 -9.32 -12.45
C ARG A 54 13.12 -7.93 -12.82
N GLU A 55 12.61 -7.77 -14.04
CA GLU A 55 12.07 -6.50 -14.53
C GLU A 55 10.83 -6.07 -13.73
N VAL A 56 9.86 -6.97 -13.49
CA VAL A 56 8.66 -6.68 -12.68
C VAL A 56 9.03 -6.22 -11.26
N LYS A 57 10.05 -6.83 -10.67
CA LYS A 57 10.52 -6.44 -9.33
C LYS A 57 11.21 -5.08 -9.35
N ALA A 58 12.05 -4.83 -10.35
CA ALA A 58 12.76 -3.56 -10.50
C ALA A 58 11.79 -2.41 -10.76
N THR A 59 10.77 -2.60 -11.61
CA THR A 59 9.78 -1.56 -11.92
C THR A 59 8.88 -1.24 -10.73
N ALA A 60 8.49 -2.25 -9.94
CA ALA A 60 7.72 -2.01 -8.73
C ALA A 60 8.51 -1.24 -7.66
N ILE A 61 9.80 -1.56 -7.48
CA ILE A 61 10.67 -0.83 -6.55
C ILE A 61 10.95 0.59 -7.06
N ALA A 62 11.21 0.76 -8.36
CA ALA A 62 11.40 2.07 -8.96
C ALA A 62 10.16 2.95 -8.78
N ALA A 63 8.95 2.41 -8.96
CA ALA A 63 7.70 3.15 -8.73
C ALA A 63 7.54 3.60 -7.26
N LEU A 64 7.95 2.78 -6.29
CA LEU A 64 7.95 3.21 -4.87
C LEU A 64 8.96 4.32 -4.59
N ILE A 65 10.15 4.25 -5.20
CA ILE A 65 11.20 5.25 -5.01
C ILE A 65 10.76 6.58 -5.62
N ASP A 66 10.18 6.55 -6.81
CA ASP A 66 9.62 7.72 -7.49
C ASP A 66 8.52 8.37 -6.63
N ALA A 67 7.59 7.56 -6.12
CA ALA A 67 6.57 8.00 -5.18
C ALA A 67 7.15 8.58 -3.87
N ALA A 68 8.30 8.09 -3.41
CA ALA A 68 9.00 8.63 -2.23
C ALA A 68 9.62 10.00 -2.51
N THR A 69 10.21 10.18 -3.70
CA THR A 69 10.71 11.49 -4.13
C THR A 69 9.56 12.50 -4.19
N GLU A 70 8.42 12.18 -4.81
CA GLU A 70 7.25 13.07 -4.82
C GLU A 70 6.69 13.34 -3.41
N SER A 71 6.64 12.32 -2.55
CA SER A 71 6.18 12.47 -1.16
C SER A 71 7.08 13.39 -0.35
N SER A 72 8.40 13.37 -0.59
CA SER A 72 9.37 14.22 0.12
C SER A 72 9.20 15.71 -0.17
N VAL A 73 8.64 16.06 -1.33
CA VAL A 73 8.40 17.44 -1.77
C VAL A 73 6.91 17.80 -1.83
N TRP A 74 6.04 16.98 -1.23
CA TRP A 74 4.59 17.06 -1.41
C TRP A 74 3.99 18.44 -1.14
N ASN A 75 4.45 19.16 -0.11
CA ASN A 75 3.95 20.50 0.22
C ASN A 75 4.39 21.59 -0.78
N SER A 76 5.39 21.31 -1.62
CA SER A 76 5.81 22.22 -2.69
C SER A 76 5.07 22.00 -4.02
N LEU A 77 4.37 20.86 -4.14
CA LEU A 77 3.57 20.51 -5.31
C LEU A 77 2.27 21.32 -5.35
N THR A 78 1.79 21.60 -6.56
CA THR A 78 0.46 22.19 -6.76
C THR A 78 -0.65 21.18 -6.36
N PRO A 79 -1.88 21.63 -6.05
CA PRO A 79 -2.96 20.71 -5.67
C PRO A 79 -3.26 19.63 -6.72
N GLN A 80 -3.10 19.94 -8.00
CA GLN A 80 -3.29 18.96 -9.08
C GLN A 80 -2.18 17.89 -9.08
N GLU A 81 -0.93 18.30 -8.88
CA GLU A 81 0.21 17.38 -8.79
C GLU A 81 0.12 16.51 -7.53
N GLN A 82 -0.39 17.04 -6.41
CA GLN A 82 -0.61 16.26 -5.19
C GLN A 82 -1.57 15.08 -5.41
N VAL A 83 -2.65 15.27 -6.19
CA VAL A 83 -3.59 14.19 -6.52
C VAL A 83 -2.94 13.13 -7.40
N LEU A 84 -2.09 13.54 -8.35
CA LEU A 84 -1.34 12.61 -9.19
C LEU A 84 -0.31 11.82 -8.37
N ALA A 85 0.40 12.47 -7.46
CA ALA A 85 1.35 11.85 -6.56
C ALA A 85 0.67 10.83 -5.63
N ASP A 86 -0.49 11.18 -5.05
CA ASP A 86 -1.26 10.24 -4.21
C ASP A 86 -1.74 9.02 -5.01
N ARG A 87 -2.09 9.20 -6.29
CA ARG A 87 -2.43 8.08 -7.19
C ARG A 87 -1.19 7.22 -7.50
N ALA A 88 -0.04 7.84 -7.75
CA ALA A 88 1.22 7.14 -8.02
C ALA A 88 1.64 6.28 -6.82
N VAL A 89 1.51 6.80 -5.59
CA VAL A 89 1.72 6.05 -4.34
C VAL A 89 0.79 4.84 -4.27
N GLY A 90 -0.51 5.01 -4.55
CA GLY A 90 -1.49 3.93 -4.54
C GLY A 90 -1.19 2.84 -5.58
N GLU A 91 -0.80 3.23 -6.80
CA GLU A 91 -0.42 2.28 -7.84
C GLU A 91 0.87 1.52 -7.48
N ALA A 92 1.87 2.21 -6.95
CA ALA A 92 3.11 1.60 -6.50
C ALA A 92 2.89 0.58 -5.38
N ASP A 93 2.05 0.90 -4.38
CA ASP A 93 1.69 -0.02 -3.29
C ASP A 93 1.02 -1.30 -3.83
N ILE A 94 0.04 -1.16 -4.74
CA ILE A 94 -0.62 -2.31 -5.38
C ILE A 94 0.40 -3.18 -6.12
N ARG A 95 1.26 -2.57 -6.95
CA ARG A 95 2.30 -3.30 -7.70
C ARG A 95 3.20 -4.10 -6.76
N VAL A 96 3.60 -3.53 -5.63
CA VAL A 96 4.48 -4.18 -4.64
C VAL A 96 3.78 -5.34 -3.96
N ARG A 97 2.50 -5.20 -3.58
CA ARG A 97 1.72 -6.28 -2.95
C ARG A 97 1.53 -7.48 -3.87
N MET A 98 1.45 -7.24 -5.17
CA MET A 98 1.30 -8.27 -6.19
C MET A 98 2.61 -8.98 -6.54
N LEU A 99 3.76 -8.52 -6.02
CA LEU A 99 5.05 -9.15 -6.32
C LEU A 99 5.14 -10.57 -5.74
N PRO A 100 5.68 -11.54 -6.51
CA PRO A 100 5.96 -12.88 -6.01
C PRO A 100 7.25 -12.90 -5.17
N ILE A 101 7.34 -12.06 -4.13
CA ILE A 101 8.46 -11.96 -3.20
C ILE A 101 7.96 -12.22 -1.77
N ARG A 102 8.75 -12.97 -0.99
CA ARG A 102 8.49 -13.16 0.43
C ARG A 102 8.43 -11.83 1.17
N GLY A 103 7.32 -11.61 1.87
CA GLY A 103 7.13 -10.41 2.68
C GLY A 103 6.74 -9.16 1.88
N ALA A 104 6.31 -9.30 0.63
CA ALA A 104 5.78 -8.19 -0.18
C ALA A 104 4.73 -7.34 0.57
N ALA A 105 3.74 -7.97 1.19
CA ALA A 105 2.74 -7.24 1.99
C ALA A 105 3.35 -6.49 3.19
N VAL A 106 4.38 -7.04 3.84
CA VAL A 106 5.06 -6.39 4.97
C VAL A 106 5.89 -5.20 4.48
N ALA A 107 6.61 -5.37 3.36
CA ALA A 107 7.36 -4.29 2.72
C ALA A 107 6.43 -3.17 2.25
N ALA A 108 5.26 -3.50 1.69
CA ALA A 108 4.25 -2.53 1.29
C ALA A 108 3.71 -1.73 2.49
N ASN A 109 3.36 -2.40 3.60
CA ASN A 109 2.93 -1.70 4.82
C ASN A 109 4.03 -0.81 5.41
N TRP A 110 5.27 -1.29 5.42
CA TRP A 110 6.43 -0.51 5.87
C TRP A 110 6.65 0.71 4.96
N ALA A 111 6.56 0.53 3.64
CA ALA A 111 6.73 1.60 2.69
C ALA A 111 5.62 2.64 2.79
N ALA A 112 4.36 2.21 2.92
CA ALA A 112 3.23 3.11 3.13
C ALA A 112 3.42 4.01 4.36
N HIS A 113 3.94 3.47 5.46
CA HIS A 113 4.25 4.26 6.65
C HIS A 113 5.38 5.26 6.38
N GLN A 114 6.49 4.84 5.74
CA GLN A 114 7.59 5.75 5.43
C GLN A 114 7.19 6.87 4.47
N LEU A 115 6.39 6.56 3.46
CA LEU A 115 5.85 7.56 2.53
C LEU A 115 4.96 8.57 3.26
N HIS A 116 4.12 8.10 4.19
CA HIS A 116 3.32 8.99 5.04
C HIS A 116 4.19 9.90 5.91
N GLU A 117 5.24 9.37 6.53
CA GLU A 117 6.16 10.16 7.35
C GLU A 117 6.95 11.17 6.50
N MET A 118 7.41 10.80 5.31
CA MET A 118 8.04 11.73 4.35
C MET A 118 7.08 12.83 3.93
N LYS A 119 5.83 12.48 3.60
CA LYS A 119 4.78 13.44 3.25
C LYS A 119 4.52 14.42 4.38
N ARG A 120 4.41 13.93 5.63
CA ARG A 120 4.25 14.77 6.83
C ARG A 120 5.45 15.68 7.05
N ALA A 121 6.66 15.15 6.94
CA ALA A 121 7.89 15.90 7.16
C ALA A 121 8.20 16.90 6.03
N SER A 122 7.64 16.72 4.82
CA SER A 122 7.80 17.66 3.69
C SER A 122 7.36 19.08 4.01
N ALA A 123 6.39 19.23 4.93
CA ALA A 123 5.93 20.54 5.38
C ALA A 123 6.97 21.31 6.20
N THR A 124 7.90 20.62 6.85
CA THR A 124 8.85 21.20 7.81
C THR A 124 10.30 21.15 7.32
N PHE A 125 10.69 20.10 6.58
CA PHE A 125 12.10 19.76 6.30
C PHE A 125 12.38 19.51 4.81
N GLY A 126 11.82 20.32 3.91
CA GLY A 126 11.83 20.09 2.46
C GLY A 126 13.16 19.64 1.84
N TYR A 127 14.30 20.25 2.20
CA TYR A 127 15.62 19.88 1.65
C TYR A 127 16.37 18.80 2.44
N GLU A 128 15.96 18.50 3.67
CA GLU A 128 16.63 17.50 4.54
C GLU A 128 16.05 16.08 4.38
N LEU A 129 15.10 15.90 3.47
CA LEU A 129 14.46 14.61 3.20
C LEU A 129 15.22 13.75 2.19
N GLU A 130 16.17 14.31 1.44
CA GLU A 130 16.99 13.57 0.47
C GLU A 130 17.71 12.35 1.10
N PRO A 131 18.35 12.47 2.29
CA PRO A 131 18.93 11.31 2.97
C PRO A 131 17.90 10.23 3.33
N ALA A 132 16.68 10.63 3.69
CA ALA A 132 15.60 9.69 4.03
C ALA A 132 15.13 8.92 2.78
N VAL A 133 15.04 9.58 1.62
CA VAL A 133 14.72 8.94 0.34
C VAL A 133 15.82 7.95 -0.06
N VAL A 134 17.09 8.31 0.14
CA VAL A 134 18.23 7.44 -0.10
C VAL A 134 18.19 6.20 0.79
N GLU A 135 17.94 6.35 2.10
CA GLU A 135 17.81 5.21 3.01
C GLU A 135 16.63 4.31 2.63
N PHE A 136 15.49 4.91 2.28
CA PHE A 136 14.30 4.20 1.83
C PHE A 136 14.60 3.33 0.61
N ARG A 137 15.24 3.90 -0.42
CA ARG A 137 15.70 3.17 -1.60
C ARG A 137 16.62 2.02 -1.22
N ASP A 138 17.63 2.29 -0.40
CA ASP A 138 18.67 1.29 -0.08
C ASP A 138 18.06 0.10 0.69
N ARG A 139 17.09 0.36 1.56
CA ARG A 139 16.32 -0.69 2.26
C ARG A 139 15.44 -1.50 1.31
N LEU A 140 14.79 -0.88 0.32
CA LEU A 140 14.04 -1.61 -0.72
C LEU A 140 14.96 -2.47 -1.60
N VAL A 141 16.15 -1.96 -1.92
CA VAL A 141 17.16 -2.71 -2.67
C VAL A 141 17.72 -3.89 -1.86
N ASP A 142 17.98 -3.71 -0.55
CA ASP A 142 18.36 -4.84 0.32
C ASP A 142 17.22 -5.85 0.44
N TRP A 143 15.96 -5.41 0.50
CA TRP A 143 14.80 -6.32 0.47
C TRP A 143 14.72 -7.11 -0.83
N GLN A 144 14.95 -6.48 -1.98
CA GLN A 144 15.00 -7.20 -3.27
C GLN A 144 16.07 -8.29 -3.28
N LYS A 145 17.25 -8.00 -2.71
CA LYS A 145 18.38 -8.94 -2.64
C LYS A 145 18.18 -10.03 -1.60
N ARG A 146 17.59 -9.70 -0.45
CA ARG A 146 17.50 -10.56 0.76
C ARG A 146 16.12 -10.44 1.42
N PRO A 147 15.04 -10.90 0.77
CA PRO A 147 13.67 -10.62 1.20
C PRO A 147 13.33 -11.21 2.57
N ALA A 148 13.88 -12.38 2.91
CA ALA A 148 13.63 -13.01 4.21
C ALA A 148 14.25 -12.24 5.38
N ARG A 149 15.41 -11.61 5.19
CA ARG A 149 16.09 -10.83 6.23
C ARG A 149 15.45 -9.45 6.36
N ALA A 150 15.26 -8.76 5.25
CA ALA A 150 14.65 -7.43 5.23
C ALA A 150 13.20 -7.46 5.74
N ARG A 151 12.43 -8.51 5.46
CA ARG A 151 11.09 -8.71 6.04
C ARG A 151 11.12 -8.61 7.57
N LYS A 152 12.11 -9.22 8.23
CA LYS A 152 12.22 -9.16 9.70
C LYS A 152 12.49 -7.73 10.17
N LEU A 153 13.39 -7.02 9.50
CA LEU A 153 13.68 -5.61 9.81
C LEU A 153 12.43 -4.74 9.65
N PHE A 154 11.72 -4.86 8.52
CA PHE A 154 10.47 -4.12 8.30
C PHE A 154 9.40 -4.45 9.34
N GLN A 155 9.29 -5.72 9.72
CA GLN A 155 8.37 -6.13 10.78
C GLN A 155 8.73 -5.50 12.13
N THR A 156 10.02 -5.51 12.49
CA THR A 156 10.52 -4.87 13.72
C THR A 156 10.28 -3.36 13.71
N ASP A 157 10.47 -2.69 12.58
CA ASP A 157 10.18 -1.25 12.43
C ASP A 157 8.68 -0.98 12.60
N LEU A 158 7.82 -1.75 11.93
CA LEU A 158 6.37 -1.64 12.07
C LEU A 158 5.91 -1.86 13.52
N GLU A 159 6.49 -2.83 14.22
CA GLU A 159 6.22 -3.07 15.63
C GLU A 159 6.69 -1.91 16.51
N ARG A 160 7.88 -1.37 16.25
CA ARG A 160 8.40 -0.19 16.94
C ARG A 160 7.47 1.01 16.77
N TRP A 161 7.03 1.29 15.55
CA TRP A 161 6.14 2.43 15.27
C TRP A 161 4.79 2.27 15.94
N LYS A 162 4.22 1.05 15.97
CA LYS A 162 2.99 0.77 16.72
C LYS A 162 3.14 1.11 18.21
N VAL A 163 4.25 0.68 18.83
CA VAL A 163 4.52 0.99 20.25
C VAL A 163 4.69 2.49 20.47
N MET A 164 5.41 3.19 19.59
CA MET A 164 5.59 4.64 19.67
C MET A 164 4.26 5.40 19.54
N ASN A 165 3.40 5.00 18.59
CA ASN A 165 2.11 5.65 18.39
C ASN A 165 1.17 5.45 19.60
N THR A 166 1.10 4.23 20.14
CA THR A 166 0.31 3.96 21.35
C THR A 166 0.83 4.73 22.58
N ALA A 167 2.14 4.96 22.68
CA ALA A 167 2.71 5.78 23.75
C ALA A 167 2.33 7.27 23.60
N ALA A 168 2.39 7.80 22.37
CA ALA A 168 1.99 9.18 22.07
C ALA A 168 0.49 9.41 22.33
N GLU A 169 -0.37 8.48 21.92
CA GLU A 169 -1.82 8.54 22.19
C GLU A 169 -2.12 8.58 23.70
N LYS A 170 -1.45 7.75 24.49
CA LYS A 170 -1.60 7.75 25.96
C LYS A 170 -1.15 9.06 26.60
N ALA A 171 -0.09 9.67 26.09
CA ALA A 171 0.37 10.98 26.59
C ALA A 171 -0.66 12.08 26.28
N LEU A 172 -1.21 12.11 25.06
CA LEU A 172 -2.26 13.07 24.69
C LEU A 172 -3.53 12.90 25.53
N LEU A 173 -3.95 11.66 25.81
CA LEU A 173 -5.07 11.38 26.71
C LEU A 173 -4.80 11.90 28.13
N ALA A 174 -3.61 11.67 28.67
CA ALA A 174 -3.24 12.16 29.99
C ALA A 174 -3.19 13.71 30.06
N GLU A 175 -2.75 14.36 28.97
CA GLU A 175 -2.75 15.83 28.87
C GLU A 175 -4.18 16.39 28.77
N GLN A 176 -5.06 15.72 28.02
CA GLN A 176 -6.48 16.06 27.98
C GLN A 176 -7.14 15.90 29.36
N ASP A 177 -6.88 14.80 30.07
CA ASP A 177 -7.41 14.57 31.41
C ASP A 177 -6.90 15.62 32.41
N ALA A 178 -5.62 15.99 32.32
CA ALA A 178 -5.03 17.04 33.15
C ALA A 178 -5.67 18.41 32.86
N TRP A 179 -5.86 18.75 31.59
CA TRP A 179 -6.53 19.99 31.18
C TRP A 179 -7.99 20.04 31.66
N VAL A 180 -8.73 18.94 31.55
CA VAL A 180 -10.09 18.82 32.08
C VAL A 180 -10.10 18.97 33.61
N ALA A 181 -9.16 18.34 34.31
CA ALA A 181 -9.04 18.47 35.76
C ALA A 181 -8.74 19.91 36.19
N GLU A 182 -7.89 20.63 35.45
CA GLU A 182 -7.53 22.02 35.71
C GLU A 182 -8.70 22.98 35.45
N GLN A 183 -9.46 22.77 34.36
CA GLN A 183 -10.71 23.48 34.10
C GLN A 183 -11.74 23.24 35.21
N HIS A 184 -11.95 21.99 35.64
CA HIS A 184 -12.83 21.67 36.76
C HIS A 184 -12.35 22.32 38.07
N HIS A 185 -11.04 22.38 38.33
CA HIS A 185 -10.50 23.05 39.52
C HIS A 185 -10.77 24.56 39.49
N GLN A 186 -10.64 25.21 38.33
CA GLN A 186 -10.92 26.64 38.18
C GLN A 186 -12.42 26.96 38.26
N GLN A 187 -13.29 26.06 37.79
CA GLN A 187 -14.73 26.26 37.76
C GLN A 187 -15.42 25.93 39.09
N PHE A 188 -14.78 25.11 39.92
CA PHE A 188 -15.27 24.70 41.24
C PHE A 188 -14.36 25.15 42.40
N GLU A 189 -13.43 26.08 42.18
CA GLU A 189 -12.69 26.68 43.29
C GLU A 189 -13.71 27.41 44.20
N PRO A 190 -13.94 26.93 45.43
CA PRO A 190 -14.81 27.64 46.34
C PRO A 190 -14.04 28.87 46.79
N ALA A 191 -14.59 30.06 46.49
CA ALA A 191 -14.15 31.32 47.07
C ALA A 191 -13.80 31.09 48.55
N ALA A 192 -12.52 31.21 48.88
CA ALA A 192 -12.01 30.94 50.20
C ALA A 192 -12.83 31.71 51.24
N ALA A 193 -13.44 30.96 52.15
CA ALA A 193 -14.28 31.45 53.21
C ALA A 193 -13.55 32.53 54.03
N THR A 194 -14.14 33.71 54.13
CA THR A 194 -13.97 34.57 55.31
C THR A 194 -15.34 34.97 55.84
N THR A 195 -15.49 34.81 57.15
CA THR A 195 -16.58 35.19 58.07
C THR A 195 -17.74 34.20 58.30
N PRO A 196 -17.99 33.81 59.57
CA PRO A 196 -19.21 33.13 59.95
C PRO A 196 -20.35 34.16 60.00
N TYR A 197 -21.34 34.03 59.12
CA TYR A 197 -22.56 34.84 59.14
C TYR A 197 -23.76 33.99 59.55
N THR A 198 -24.40 34.45 60.62
CA THR A 198 -25.68 34.08 61.24
C THR A 198 -26.79 33.74 60.23
N PRO A 199 -27.68 32.76 60.52
CA PRO A 199 -28.74 32.38 59.61
C PRO A 199 -29.87 33.41 59.63
N ALA A 200 -30.15 34.03 58.48
CA ALA A 200 -31.36 34.80 58.24
C ALA A 200 -32.23 34.07 57.20
N MET A 201 -33.51 33.93 57.53
CA MET A 201 -34.52 33.15 56.84
C MET A 201 -35.13 33.92 55.65
N ALA A 202 -35.15 33.28 54.47
CA ALA A 202 -36.08 33.44 53.31
C ALA A 202 -36.10 34.78 52.52
N PRO A 203 -36.52 34.82 51.22
CA PRO A 203 -37.23 33.79 50.45
C PRO A 203 -36.60 33.40 49.09
N PHE A 204 -37.07 32.26 48.57
CA PHE A 204 -36.81 31.73 47.24
C PHE A 204 -37.08 32.76 46.13
N ALA A 205 -36.08 32.97 45.27
CA ALA A 205 -36.24 33.51 43.92
C ALA A 205 -35.54 32.55 42.94
N PRO A 206 -36.19 32.11 41.84
CA PRO A 206 -35.60 31.16 40.91
C PRO A 206 -34.58 31.88 40.02
N THR A 207 -33.33 31.42 40.05
CA THR A 207 -32.30 31.80 39.05
C THR A 207 -32.24 30.69 38.00
N PRO A 208 -32.25 31.04 36.69
CA PRO A 208 -32.69 30.16 35.62
C PRO A 208 -31.71 29.03 35.32
N ALA A 209 -32.31 27.87 35.03
CA ALA A 209 -31.64 26.75 34.40
C ALA A 209 -31.28 27.07 32.94
N SER A 210 -30.11 26.56 32.53
CA SER A 210 -29.74 26.16 31.17
C SER A 210 -29.63 27.22 30.07
N ASP A 211 -28.39 27.65 29.80
CA ASP A 211 -27.99 28.14 28.47
C ASP A 211 -27.45 27.02 27.55
N ALA A 212 -27.06 25.86 28.10
CA ALA A 212 -26.58 24.72 27.30
C ALA A 212 -27.67 24.11 26.40
N SER A 213 -28.95 24.21 26.81
CA SER A 213 -30.07 23.71 26.01
C SER A 213 -30.29 24.55 24.76
N THR A 214 -30.17 25.87 24.88
CA THR A 214 -30.49 26.83 23.80
C THR A 214 -29.47 26.74 22.66
N GLU A 215 -28.19 26.57 22.99
CA GLU A 215 -27.13 26.38 21.99
C GLU A 215 -27.26 25.03 21.28
N THR A 216 -27.59 23.97 22.02
CA THR A 216 -27.85 22.64 21.43
C THR A 216 -29.12 22.65 20.56
N GLN A 217 -30.18 23.37 20.97
CA GLN A 217 -31.39 23.55 20.17
C GLN A 217 -31.11 24.32 18.88
N ARG A 218 -30.28 25.38 18.96
CA ARG A 218 -29.91 26.22 17.82
C ARG A 218 -29.07 25.47 16.79
N LEU A 219 -28.14 24.63 17.24
CA LEU A 219 -27.35 23.76 16.38
C LEU A 219 -28.22 22.68 15.70
N LEU A 220 -29.23 22.15 16.41
CA LEU A 220 -30.15 21.18 15.83
C LEU A 220 -31.04 21.81 14.75
N ASP A 221 -31.50 23.05 14.99
CA ASP A 221 -32.35 23.81 14.06
C ASP A 221 -31.58 24.18 12.78
N ASP A 222 -30.32 24.63 12.91
CA ASP A 222 -29.42 24.93 11.79
C ASP A 222 -29.12 23.68 10.93
N VAL A 223 -28.96 22.50 11.55
CA VAL A 223 -28.72 21.24 10.82
C VAL A 223 -29.98 20.79 10.05
N SER A 224 -31.17 21.02 10.60
CA SER A 224 -32.44 20.76 9.90
C SER A 224 -32.76 21.77 8.79
N ALA A 225 -32.18 22.97 8.83
CA ALA A 225 -32.33 24.00 7.80
C ALA A 225 -31.39 23.79 6.59
N LEU A 226 -30.44 22.86 6.66
CA LEU A 226 -29.60 22.50 5.52
C LEU A 226 -30.45 21.83 4.43
N PRO A 227 -30.55 22.41 3.22
CA PRO A 227 -31.27 21.78 2.12
C PRO A 227 -30.57 20.46 1.77
N ALA A 228 -31.25 19.35 2.03
CA ALA A 228 -30.85 18.04 1.52
C ALA A 228 -30.65 18.18 0.01
N ARG A 229 -29.42 17.99 -0.47
CA ARG A 229 -29.08 17.93 -1.89
C ARG A 229 -29.83 16.75 -2.50
N ARG A 230 -31.06 17.02 -2.92
CA ARG A 230 -31.97 16.13 -3.64
C ARG A 230 -31.24 15.71 -4.91
N LYS A 231 -30.88 14.42 -4.94
CA LYS A 231 -30.37 13.71 -6.09
C LYS A 231 -31.56 13.42 -7.01
N ASP A 232 -32.01 14.43 -7.73
CA ASP A 232 -32.94 14.28 -8.85
C ASP A 232 -32.42 15.18 -9.98
N ASP A 233 -31.67 14.58 -10.91
CA ASP A 233 -31.65 15.04 -12.31
C ASP A 233 -31.27 13.83 -13.18
N ASP A 234 -32.28 13.02 -13.43
CA ASP A 234 -32.36 12.11 -14.57
C ASP A 234 -33.24 12.81 -15.61
N GLY A 235 -32.79 12.85 -16.87
CA GLY A 235 -33.65 13.24 -17.99
C GLY A 235 -33.07 14.28 -18.95
N THR A 236 -32.37 13.78 -19.96
CA THR A 236 -32.55 14.17 -21.38
C THR A 236 -32.56 15.66 -21.75
N ASP A 237 -31.54 16.08 -22.51
CA ASP A 237 -31.84 16.86 -23.71
C ASP A 237 -30.86 16.60 -24.86
N VAL A 238 -31.47 16.15 -25.96
CA VAL A 238 -30.94 16.00 -27.30
C VAL A 238 -30.98 17.37 -27.95
N ILE A 239 -29.84 17.96 -28.34
CA ILE A 239 -29.83 19.03 -29.35
C ILE A 239 -28.71 18.80 -30.37
N THR A 240 -29.20 18.63 -31.59
CA THR A 240 -28.58 18.47 -32.89
C THR A 240 -27.96 19.77 -33.42
N THR A 241 -26.97 19.62 -34.31
CA THR A 241 -26.64 20.45 -35.51
C THR A 241 -25.90 21.80 -35.32
N PRO A 242 -25.23 22.32 -36.37
CA PRO A 242 -25.13 21.87 -37.77
C PRO A 242 -23.86 21.10 -38.16
#